data_AF-A0A522E8Q3-F1
#
_entry.id   AF-A0A522E8Q3-F1
#
_cell.length_a   1.000
_cell.length_b   1.000
_cell.length_c   1.000
_cell.angle_alpha   90.00
_cell.angle_beta   90.00
_cell.angle_gamma   90.00
#
_symmetry.space_group_name_H-M   'P 1'
#
loop_
_entity.id
_entity.type
_entity.pdbx_description
1 polymer ?
#
loop_
_entity_poly.entity_id
_entity_poly.type
_entity_poly.pdbx_seq_one_letter_code
_entity_poly.pdbx_strand_id
1 'polypeptide(L)'
;MFAQLLAEMTLSTPQLFIPDNALNFRRLPEQYLIVQSMRTSYDDFKGRGYSSHQALYFAYVTQNPNSHGVATSVGEEAFYQRMTEYLRQAQNMIEHVIDRYLRPFAGRLDPHNSVANCLDPVAMLLMATENPQMGASALQYQRHLEALRQLAIALQLFAIETVDDEAWVADDLSTIDRLSWERLFVPDESQYLWALVEMKAAPNKTDGEIKSVEIFTQEKDKSMQRRALNRKNRRYKEELLSCRVALLEDKRFYIYAVNRRKRLLSTLLKLERGRRGTDRRGWKYVVVATQAGEGPIRLASLEDAEVFSAYTKQVLWRDPLFMEPDRSPPNPDSSDRYKDHKIVGRFHRPDNGRIIAGSAEQLTTTLTRHVDSLFARDGVNHYLYRARQILRYLAPLWFPHVIDAFRGVNSITLPSYGV
;
A
#
# COMPACT_ATOMS: atom_id res chain seq x y z
N MET A 1 29.06 38.10 28.25
CA MET A 1 29.10 37.90 26.79
C MET A 1 29.14 36.42 26.37
N PHE A 2 29.99 35.55 26.94
CA PHE A 2 30.01 34.13 26.57
C PHE A 2 28.75 33.32 26.96
N ALA A 3 28.03 33.74 28.01
CA ALA A 3 26.76 33.15 28.42
C ALA A 3 25.55 33.58 27.57
N GLN A 4 25.67 34.65 26.77
CA GLN A 4 24.61 35.13 25.88
C GLN A 4 24.63 34.40 24.53
N LEU A 5 25.82 33.98 24.08
CA LEU A 5 26.00 33.08 22.92
C LEU A 5 25.51 31.65 23.17
N LEU A 6 25.41 31.22 24.43
CA LEU A 6 24.77 29.93 24.80
C LEU A 6 23.25 30.04 24.93
N ALA A 7 22.70 31.25 25.08
CA ALA A 7 21.26 31.50 25.07
C ALA A 7 20.71 31.74 23.65
N GLU A 8 21.56 32.16 22.72
CA GLU A 8 21.28 32.24 21.27
C GLU A 8 21.53 30.92 20.51
N MET A 9 21.95 29.87 21.20
CA MET A 9 21.46 28.52 20.87
C MET A 9 19.98 28.46 21.26
N THR A 10 19.16 29.24 20.56
CA THR A 10 17.74 28.94 20.41
C THR A 10 17.70 27.46 20.11
N LEU A 11 17.18 26.69 21.07
CA LEU A 11 16.55 25.40 20.82
C LEU A 11 15.60 25.70 19.67
N SER A 12 16.07 25.51 18.43
CA SER A 12 15.24 25.59 17.25
C SER A 12 14.15 24.60 17.54
N THR A 13 12.95 25.10 17.81
CA THR A 13 11.79 24.25 18.06
C THR A 13 11.84 23.17 16.99
N PRO A 14 11.96 21.88 17.35
CA PRO A 14 12.29 20.85 16.37
C PRO A 14 11.35 20.99 15.19
N GLN A 15 11.89 21.19 13.99
CA GLN A 15 11.04 21.39 12.82
C GLN A 15 10.23 20.11 12.61
N LEU A 16 8.91 20.26 12.59
CA LEU A 16 8.00 19.13 12.42
C LEU A 16 7.98 18.73 10.93
N PHE A 17 8.50 17.55 10.62
CA PHE A 17 8.39 16.93 9.31
C PHE A 17 7.14 16.04 9.26
N ILE A 18 6.22 16.36 8.36
CA ILE A 18 5.00 15.58 8.14
C ILE A 18 5.12 14.95 6.74
N PRO A 19 5.36 13.63 6.62
CA PRO A 19 5.50 12.94 5.34
C PRO A 19 4.37 13.23 4.35
N ASP A 20 3.13 13.33 4.85
CA ASP A 20 1.95 13.64 4.03
C ASP A 20 2.03 15.03 3.34
N ASN A 21 2.75 15.99 3.91
CA ASN A 21 2.96 17.32 3.33
C ASN A 21 4.15 17.37 2.36
N ALA A 22 5.11 16.45 2.51
CA ALA A 22 6.26 16.29 1.63
C ALA A 22 5.93 15.45 0.39
N LEU A 23 4.90 14.60 0.48
CA LEU A 23 4.44 13.74 -0.59
C LEU A 23 3.82 14.55 -1.74
N ASN A 24 4.56 14.65 -2.85
CA ASN A 24 4.07 15.21 -4.11
C ASN A 24 3.25 14.20 -4.92
N PHE A 25 2.22 13.65 -4.28
CA PHE A 25 1.29 12.76 -4.96
C PHE A 25 0.28 13.58 -5.76
N ARG A 26 0.08 13.19 -7.01
CA ARG A 26 -0.95 13.74 -7.88
C ARG A 26 -1.72 12.58 -8.47
N ARG A 27 -3.02 12.74 -8.64
CA ARG A 27 -3.79 11.72 -9.35
C ARG A 27 -3.26 11.64 -10.78
N LEU A 28 -3.27 10.45 -11.36
CA LEU A 28 -2.74 10.22 -12.71
C LEU A 28 -3.14 11.28 -13.77
N PRO A 29 -4.40 11.78 -13.87
CA PRO A 29 -4.73 12.83 -14.84
C PRO A 29 -3.97 14.14 -14.62
N GLU A 30 -3.76 14.53 -13.36
CA GLU A 30 -2.96 15.70 -12.98
C GLU A 30 -1.47 15.44 -13.24
N GLN A 31 -1.02 14.19 -13.08
CA GLN A 31 0.35 13.81 -13.39
C GLN A 31 0.68 13.95 -14.88
N TYR A 32 -0.30 13.83 -15.77
CA TYR A 32 -0.08 14.00 -17.21
C TYR A 32 0.29 15.45 -17.56
N LEU A 33 -0.30 16.44 -16.88
CA LEU A 33 0.09 17.85 -16.99
C LEU A 33 1.54 18.07 -16.55
N ILE A 34 1.95 17.38 -15.49
CA ILE A 34 3.33 17.44 -15.00
C ILE A 34 4.29 16.85 -16.02
N VAL A 35 3.96 15.71 -16.65
CA VAL A 35 4.79 15.10 -17.69
C VAL A 35 4.96 16.05 -18.89
N GLN A 36 3.89 16.72 -19.32
CA GLN A 36 3.97 17.75 -20.38
C GLN A 36 4.88 18.93 -19.97
N SER A 37 4.73 19.43 -18.75
CA SER A 37 5.54 20.54 -18.24
C SER A 37 7.02 20.14 -18.06
N MET A 38 7.27 18.89 -17.68
CA MET A 38 8.61 18.31 -17.61
C MET A 38 9.27 18.27 -18.99
N ARG A 39 8.52 18.00 -20.07
CA ARG A 39 9.06 18.03 -21.43
C ARG A 39 9.57 19.42 -21.82
N THR A 40 8.79 20.46 -21.54
CA THR A 40 9.23 21.85 -21.80
C THR A 40 10.50 22.18 -21.04
N SER A 41 10.52 21.86 -19.73
CA SER A 41 11.72 22.10 -18.90
C SER A 41 12.93 21.29 -19.39
N TYR A 42 12.71 20.05 -19.79
CA TYR A 42 13.76 19.19 -20.36
C TYR A 42 14.36 19.81 -21.61
N ASP A 43 13.54 20.28 -22.55
CA ASP A 43 14.02 20.90 -23.79
C ASP A 43 14.78 22.21 -23.51
N ASP A 44 14.33 23.01 -22.55
CA ASP A 44 15.03 24.21 -22.11
C ASP A 44 16.42 23.87 -21.54
N PHE A 45 16.52 22.85 -20.67
CA PHE A 45 17.81 22.40 -20.15
C PHE A 45 18.69 21.79 -21.25
N LYS A 46 18.13 21.05 -22.20
CA LYS A 46 18.87 20.56 -23.38
C LYS A 46 19.43 21.72 -24.20
N GLY A 47 18.64 22.76 -24.44
CA GLY A 47 19.06 23.98 -25.16
C GLY A 47 20.18 24.76 -24.45
N ARG A 48 20.26 24.64 -23.12
CA ARG A 48 21.34 25.21 -22.29
C ARG A 48 22.61 24.35 -22.21
N GLY A 49 22.64 23.21 -22.91
CA GLY A 49 23.83 22.34 -23.00
C GLY A 49 23.92 21.23 -21.94
N TYR A 50 22.87 21.00 -21.15
CA TYR A 50 22.85 19.89 -20.18
C TYR A 50 22.80 18.52 -20.89
N SER A 51 23.40 17.51 -20.26
CA SER A 51 23.24 16.11 -20.69
C SER A 51 21.77 15.70 -20.63
N SER A 52 21.37 14.64 -21.34
CA SER A 52 19.97 14.20 -21.32
C SER A 52 19.53 13.70 -19.94
N HIS A 53 20.42 13.07 -19.18
CA HIS A 53 20.15 12.63 -17.81
C HIS A 53 19.98 13.85 -16.87
N GLN A 54 20.88 14.82 -16.97
CA GLN A 54 20.82 16.09 -16.22
C GLN A 54 19.52 16.83 -16.51
N ALA A 55 19.19 17.02 -17.79
CA ALA A 55 17.99 17.73 -18.20
C ALA A 55 16.71 17.06 -17.67
N LEU A 56 16.66 15.72 -17.66
CA LEU A 56 15.53 14.97 -17.11
C LEU A 56 15.42 15.15 -15.59
N TYR A 57 16.54 15.04 -14.87
CA TYR A 57 16.57 15.24 -13.42
C TYR A 57 16.11 16.64 -13.03
N PHE A 58 16.66 17.69 -13.66
CA PHE A 58 16.28 19.06 -13.36
C PHE A 58 14.84 19.37 -13.77
N ALA A 59 14.34 18.79 -14.87
CA ALA A 59 12.92 18.87 -15.23
C ALA A 59 12.03 18.25 -14.14
N TYR A 60 12.39 17.09 -13.60
CA TYR A 60 11.65 16.48 -12.49
C TYR A 60 11.65 17.38 -11.25
N VAL A 61 12.82 17.83 -10.81
CA VAL A 61 13.01 18.69 -9.64
C VAL A 61 12.17 19.96 -9.74
N THR A 62 12.20 20.63 -10.89
CA THR A 62 11.50 21.91 -11.10
C THR A 62 9.98 21.74 -11.06
N GLN A 63 9.46 20.62 -11.56
CA GLN A 63 8.01 20.37 -11.67
C GLN A 63 7.42 19.67 -10.42
N ASN A 64 8.26 19.28 -9.47
CA ASN A 64 7.84 18.60 -8.23
C ASN A 64 8.40 19.30 -6.98
N PRO A 65 8.18 20.61 -6.77
CA PRO A 65 8.48 21.25 -5.49
C PRO A 65 7.48 20.81 -4.42
N ASN A 66 7.92 20.66 -3.17
CA ASN A 66 7.03 20.49 -2.02
C ASN A 66 7.31 21.59 -0.97
N SER A 67 6.48 21.62 0.07
CA SER A 67 6.62 22.56 1.19
C SER A 67 7.93 22.42 1.98
N HIS A 68 8.70 21.36 1.72
CA HIS A 68 9.94 21.01 2.39
C HIS A 68 11.18 21.11 1.47
N GLY A 69 11.03 21.60 0.24
CA GLY A 69 12.10 21.77 -0.74
C GLY A 69 11.88 20.93 -2.00
N VAL A 70 12.94 20.24 -2.44
CA VAL A 70 12.91 19.43 -3.65
C VAL A 70 12.38 18.03 -3.32
N ALA A 71 11.48 17.48 -4.14
CA ALA A 71 10.96 16.12 -3.95
C ALA A 71 11.92 15.02 -4.40
N THR A 72 13.17 15.08 -3.98
CA THR A 72 14.15 14.01 -4.18
C THR A 72 15.16 13.97 -3.04
N SER A 73 15.55 12.76 -2.63
CA SER A 73 16.60 12.49 -1.64
C SER A 73 17.91 12.06 -2.31
N VAL A 74 17.96 12.02 -3.65
CA VAL A 74 19.08 11.48 -4.43
C VAL A 74 19.54 12.44 -5.53
N GLY A 75 20.79 12.26 -5.96
CA GLY A 75 21.36 12.96 -7.12
C GLY A 75 20.91 12.36 -8.47
N GLU A 76 21.32 13.02 -9.55
CA GLU A 76 20.96 12.70 -10.94
C GLU A 76 21.15 11.22 -11.32
N GLU A 77 22.33 10.66 -11.05
CA GLU A 77 22.67 9.30 -11.49
C GLU A 77 21.78 8.25 -10.81
N ALA A 78 21.61 8.37 -9.49
CA ALA A 78 20.75 7.50 -8.71
C ALA A 78 19.27 7.70 -9.07
N PHE A 79 18.84 8.92 -9.39
CA PHE A 79 17.50 9.19 -9.92
C PHE A 79 17.24 8.40 -11.20
N TYR A 80 18.17 8.43 -12.16
CA TYR A 80 18.01 7.74 -13.42
C TYR A 80 17.91 6.22 -13.24
N GLN A 81 18.78 5.64 -12.43
CA GLN A 81 18.76 4.20 -12.12
C GLN A 81 17.43 3.78 -11.44
N ARG A 82 16.99 4.52 -10.43
CA ARG A 82 15.70 4.27 -9.75
C ARG A 82 14.53 4.41 -10.72
N MET A 83 14.54 5.41 -11.60
CA MET A 83 13.48 5.60 -12.59
C MET A 83 13.39 4.45 -13.60
N THR A 84 14.52 3.90 -14.05
CA THR A 84 14.54 2.69 -14.89
C THR A 84 13.89 1.50 -14.18
N GLU A 85 14.15 1.31 -12.88
CA GLU A 85 13.50 0.27 -12.09
C GLU A 85 12.00 0.54 -11.91
N TYR A 86 11.60 1.79 -11.72
CA TYR A 86 10.21 2.17 -11.58
C TYR A 86 9.40 2.05 -12.87
N LEU A 87 10.02 2.27 -14.03
CA LEU A 87 9.38 1.96 -15.31
C LEU A 87 9.09 0.46 -15.45
N ARG A 88 10.05 -0.39 -15.07
CA ARG A 88 9.84 -1.84 -15.03
C ARG A 88 8.73 -2.22 -14.05
N GLN A 89 8.67 -1.59 -12.87
CA GLN A 89 7.59 -1.82 -11.92
C GLN A 89 6.24 -1.34 -12.48
N ALA A 90 6.20 -0.18 -13.12
CA ALA A 90 5.00 0.35 -13.76
C ALA A 90 4.47 -0.58 -14.86
N GLN A 91 5.34 -1.13 -15.71
CA GLN A 91 4.98 -2.15 -16.70
C GLN A 91 4.33 -3.37 -16.05
N ASN A 92 5.02 -3.98 -15.07
CA ASN A 92 4.49 -5.15 -14.35
C ASN A 92 3.15 -4.85 -13.67
N MET A 93 2.98 -3.63 -13.16
CA MET A 93 1.73 -3.18 -12.56
C MET A 93 0.60 -3.10 -13.59
N ILE A 94 0.90 -2.59 -14.78
CA ILE A 94 -0.04 -2.48 -15.88
C ILE A 94 -0.51 -3.88 -16.31
N GLU A 95 0.42 -4.77 -16.62
CA GLU A 95 0.13 -6.15 -17.03
C GLU A 95 -0.72 -6.86 -15.97
N HIS A 96 -0.33 -6.74 -14.70
CA HIS A 96 -1.08 -7.32 -13.58
C HIS A 96 -2.52 -6.80 -13.51
N VAL A 97 -2.74 -5.51 -13.74
CA VAL A 97 -4.09 -4.93 -13.70
C VAL A 97 -4.94 -5.42 -14.88
N ILE A 98 -4.37 -5.50 -16.08
CA ILE A 98 -5.05 -6.04 -17.26
C ILE A 98 -5.46 -7.49 -16.99
N ASP A 99 -4.50 -8.34 -16.68
CA ASP A 99 -4.70 -9.77 -16.52
C ASP A 99 -5.70 -10.11 -15.41
N ARG A 100 -5.59 -9.39 -14.28
CA ARG A 100 -6.42 -9.67 -13.10
C ARG A 100 -7.74 -8.95 -13.04
N TYR A 101 -7.94 -7.85 -13.73
CA TYR A 101 -9.15 -7.05 -13.54
C TYR A 101 -9.83 -6.64 -14.83
N LEU A 102 -9.07 -6.49 -15.92
CA LEU A 102 -9.58 -5.99 -17.21
C LEU A 102 -9.40 -7.02 -18.34
N ARG A 103 -9.25 -8.31 -18.01
CA ARG A 103 -9.01 -9.40 -18.98
C ARG A 103 -9.96 -9.40 -20.19
N PRO A 104 -11.28 -9.12 -20.06
CA PRO A 104 -12.17 -9.02 -21.22
C PRO A 104 -11.80 -7.93 -22.24
N PHE A 105 -10.99 -6.95 -21.82
CA PHE A 105 -10.51 -5.83 -22.63
C PHE A 105 -9.03 -5.91 -22.98
N ALA A 106 -8.33 -7.03 -22.67
CA ALA A 106 -6.89 -7.18 -22.86
C ALA A 106 -6.44 -6.80 -24.28
N GLY A 107 -7.11 -7.29 -25.33
CA GLY A 107 -6.75 -6.95 -26.72
C GLY A 107 -6.83 -5.46 -27.10
N ARG A 108 -7.48 -4.60 -26.28
CA ARG A 108 -7.50 -3.13 -26.46
C ARG A 108 -6.55 -2.38 -25.52
N LEU A 109 -6.09 -3.05 -24.47
CA LEU A 109 -5.31 -2.47 -23.36
C LEU A 109 -3.87 -2.99 -23.27
N ASP A 110 -3.60 -4.11 -23.94
CA ASP A 110 -2.31 -4.80 -23.88
C ASP A 110 -1.20 -3.83 -24.31
N PRO A 111 -0.11 -3.78 -23.54
CA PRO A 111 0.98 -2.88 -23.80
C PRO A 111 1.64 -3.23 -25.14
N HIS A 112 1.92 -2.22 -25.96
CA HIS A 112 2.66 -2.41 -27.19
C HIS A 112 4.14 -2.61 -26.89
N ASN A 113 4.75 -3.66 -27.45
CA ASN A 113 6.12 -4.08 -27.14
C ASN A 113 7.18 -2.97 -27.18
N SER A 114 7.05 -1.99 -28.08
CA SER A 114 8.01 -0.87 -28.16
C SER A 114 8.00 0.06 -26.95
N VAL A 115 6.86 0.20 -26.27
CA VAL A 115 6.72 1.01 -25.07
C VAL A 115 6.90 0.13 -23.83
N ALA A 116 6.27 -1.05 -23.82
CA ALA A 116 6.42 -2.05 -22.76
C ALA A 116 7.88 -2.35 -22.38
N ASN A 117 8.75 -2.48 -23.38
CA ASN A 117 10.16 -2.82 -23.17
C ASN A 117 11.08 -1.58 -23.03
N CYS A 118 10.54 -0.37 -23.12
CA CYS A 118 11.34 0.84 -22.98
C CYS A 118 11.57 1.15 -21.49
N LEU A 119 12.77 0.86 -21.00
CA LEU A 119 13.16 1.17 -19.62
C LEU A 119 14.07 2.42 -19.51
N ASP A 120 14.29 3.11 -20.63
CA ASP A 120 15.00 4.39 -20.68
C ASP A 120 14.04 5.54 -20.30
N PRO A 121 14.26 6.24 -19.17
CA PRO A 121 13.45 7.35 -18.71
C PRO A 121 13.39 8.54 -19.68
N VAL A 122 14.46 8.85 -20.40
CA VAL A 122 14.48 9.94 -21.38
C VAL A 122 13.63 9.55 -22.58
N ALA A 123 13.85 8.37 -23.16
CA ALA A 123 13.05 7.89 -24.28
C ALA A 123 11.56 7.80 -23.90
N MET A 124 11.25 7.37 -22.67
CA MET A 124 9.88 7.33 -22.18
C MET A 124 9.26 8.73 -22.07
N LEU A 125 10.00 9.75 -21.60
CA LEU A 125 9.52 11.14 -21.58
C LEU A 125 9.22 11.64 -22.99
N LEU A 126 10.08 11.35 -23.97
CA LEU A 126 9.88 11.75 -25.36
C LEU A 126 8.61 11.12 -25.93
N MET A 127 8.45 9.80 -25.80
CA MET A 127 7.26 9.09 -26.29
C MET A 127 5.97 9.55 -25.58
N ALA A 128 6.04 9.79 -24.27
CA ALA A 128 4.92 10.26 -23.45
C ALA A 128 4.45 11.68 -23.82
N THR A 129 5.27 12.46 -24.54
CA THR A 129 4.98 13.86 -24.89
C THR A 129 4.96 14.14 -26.38
N GLU A 130 5.24 13.13 -27.20
CA GLU A 130 5.03 13.16 -28.64
C GLU A 130 3.52 13.16 -28.93
N ASN A 131 2.94 14.35 -29.06
CA ASN A 131 1.51 14.50 -29.31
C ASN A 131 1.17 14.01 -30.72
N PRO A 132 0.36 12.94 -30.88
CA PRO A 132 -0.01 12.46 -32.19
C PRO A 132 -0.89 13.49 -32.90
N GLN A 133 -0.48 13.92 -34.09
CA GLN A 133 -1.19 14.93 -34.88
C GLN A 133 -2.58 14.43 -35.32
N MET A 134 -3.46 15.35 -35.77
CA MET A 134 -4.71 14.97 -36.41
C MET A 134 -4.42 14.05 -37.62
N GLY A 135 -5.06 12.87 -37.65
CA GLY A 135 -4.81 11.84 -38.66
C GLY A 135 -3.74 10.80 -38.31
N ALA A 136 -3.12 10.87 -37.13
CA ALA A 136 -2.23 9.82 -36.65
C ALA A 136 -2.98 8.47 -36.49
N SER A 137 -2.24 7.38 -36.70
CA SER A 137 -2.78 6.02 -36.59
C SER A 137 -3.20 5.70 -35.15
N ALA A 138 -4.18 4.79 -35.00
CA ALA A 138 -4.61 4.31 -33.68
C ALA A 138 -3.44 3.76 -32.84
N LEU A 139 -2.44 3.15 -33.51
CA LEU A 139 -1.24 2.64 -32.88
C LEU A 139 -0.35 3.74 -32.28
N GLN A 140 -0.23 4.90 -32.94
CA GLN A 140 0.54 6.03 -32.42
C GLN A 140 -0.10 6.62 -31.16
N TYR A 141 -1.43 6.80 -31.18
CA TYR A 141 -2.18 7.22 -30.00
C TYR A 141 -2.04 6.22 -28.84
N GLN A 142 -2.11 4.92 -29.13
CA GLN A 142 -1.93 3.88 -28.12
C GLN A 142 -0.54 3.95 -27.47
N ARG A 143 0.53 4.06 -28.28
CA ARG A 143 1.91 4.15 -27.77
C ARG A 143 2.14 5.39 -26.91
N HIS A 144 1.63 6.54 -27.36
CA HIS A 144 1.73 7.80 -26.62
C HIS A 144 1.07 7.69 -25.23
N LEU A 145 -0.17 7.20 -25.18
CA LEU A 145 -0.92 7.05 -23.92
C LEU A 145 -0.29 6.01 -22.99
N GLU A 146 0.23 4.93 -23.55
CA GLU A 146 0.93 3.91 -22.78
C GLU A 146 2.21 4.47 -22.15
N ALA A 147 3.00 5.21 -22.91
CA ALA A 147 4.23 5.83 -22.43
C ALA A 147 3.94 6.85 -21.32
N LEU A 148 2.92 7.68 -21.54
CA LEU A 148 2.43 8.64 -20.56
C LEU A 148 1.99 7.96 -19.26
N ARG A 149 1.25 6.86 -19.35
CA ARG A 149 0.80 6.06 -18.20
C ARG A 149 1.98 5.44 -17.45
N GLN A 150 2.89 4.76 -18.14
CA GLN A 150 4.04 4.11 -17.52
C GLN A 150 4.94 5.12 -16.80
N LEU A 151 5.25 6.24 -17.46
CA LEU A 151 6.06 7.30 -16.88
C LEU A 151 5.38 7.96 -15.68
N ALA A 152 4.09 8.30 -15.80
CA ALA A 152 3.34 8.91 -14.70
C ALA A 152 3.32 8.00 -13.46
N ILE A 153 3.07 6.70 -13.64
CA ILE A 153 3.15 5.72 -12.55
C ILE A 153 4.55 5.68 -11.95
N ALA A 154 5.59 5.59 -12.78
CA ALA A 154 6.98 5.54 -12.30
C ALA A 154 7.36 6.78 -11.49
N LEU A 155 6.98 7.97 -11.95
CA LEU A 155 7.21 9.24 -11.22
C LEU A 155 6.49 9.26 -9.86
N GLN A 156 5.27 8.72 -9.79
CA GLN A 156 4.52 8.63 -8.54
C GLN A 156 5.14 7.61 -7.58
N LEU A 157 5.65 6.47 -8.07
CA LEU A 157 6.38 5.50 -7.24
C LEU A 157 7.65 6.12 -6.65
N PHE A 158 8.40 6.86 -7.47
CA PHE A 158 9.60 7.58 -7.02
C PHE A 158 9.28 8.64 -5.95
N ALA A 159 8.20 9.42 -6.13
CA ALA A 159 7.76 10.42 -5.16
C ALA A 159 7.36 9.79 -3.81
N ILE A 160 6.72 8.61 -3.83
CA ILE A 160 6.37 7.85 -2.62
C ILE A 160 7.63 7.36 -1.91
N GLU A 161 8.57 6.74 -2.63
CA GLU A 161 9.81 6.22 -2.03
C GLU A 161 10.65 7.32 -1.41
N THR A 162 10.81 8.45 -2.10
CA THR A 162 11.60 9.58 -1.61
C THR A 162 11.18 9.98 -0.19
N VAL A 163 9.88 10.10 0.04
CA VAL A 163 9.33 10.44 1.36
C VAL A 163 9.49 9.30 2.37
N ASP A 164 9.37 8.05 1.93
CA ASP A 164 9.50 6.89 2.80
C ASP A 164 10.94 6.69 3.31
N ASP A 165 11.94 6.99 2.47
CA ASP A 165 13.36 6.99 2.83
C ASP A 165 13.64 8.08 3.88
N GLU A 166 13.20 9.32 3.64
CA GLU A 166 13.33 10.43 4.61
C GLU A 166 12.62 10.15 5.94
N ALA A 167 11.51 9.43 5.88
CA ALA A 167 10.72 9.10 7.05
C ALA A 167 11.15 7.80 7.75
N TRP A 168 12.19 7.12 7.26
CA TRP A 168 12.70 5.78 7.64
C TRP A 168 11.63 4.77 8.07
N VAL A 169 10.72 4.46 7.13
CA VAL A 169 9.60 3.54 7.37
C VAL A 169 10.01 2.20 8.00
N ALA A 170 11.16 1.64 7.61
CA ALA A 170 11.63 0.35 8.14
C ALA A 170 11.94 0.40 9.64
N ASP A 171 12.61 1.47 10.10
CA ASP A 171 12.94 1.66 11.51
C ASP A 171 11.71 1.96 12.35
N ASP A 172 10.76 2.72 11.79
CA ASP A 172 9.47 2.97 12.43
C ASP A 172 8.72 1.64 12.66
N LEU A 173 8.68 0.76 11.66
CA LEU A 173 8.06 -0.57 11.78
C LEU A 173 8.75 -1.44 12.83
N SER A 174 10.08 -1.45 12.87
CA SER A 174 10.86 -2.16 13.89
C SER A 174 10.60 -1.60 15.29
N THR A 175 10.52 -0.28 15.42
CA THR A 175 10.22 0.39 16.69
C THR A 175 8.81 0.07 17.16
N ILE A 176 7.82 0.12 16.27
CA ILE A 176 6.44 -0.28 16.55
C ILE A 176 6.39 -1.73 17.04
N ASP A 177 7.10 -2.66 16.38
CA ASP A 177 7.11 -4.06 16.81
C ASP A 177 7.72 -4.21 18.21
N ARG A 178 8.85 -3.55 18.48
CA ARG A 178 9.48 -3.50 19.81
C ARG A 178 8.52 -2.95 20.87
N LEU A 179 7.89 -1.81 20.61
CA LEU A 179 6.91 -1.21 21.53
C LEU A 179 5.71 -2.14 21.77
N SER A 180 5.31 -2.90 20.76
CA SER A 180 4.24 -3.90 20.95
C SER A 180 4.67 -5.02 21.89
N TRP A 181 5.90 -5.51 21.78
CA TRP A 181 6.47 -6.48 22.72
C TRP A 181 6.50 -5.95 24.14
N GLU A 182 7.00 -4.74 24.33
CA GLU A 182 7.19 -4.15 25.65
C GLU A 182 5.87 -3.80 26.33
N ARG A 183 4.87 -3.35 25.57
CA ARG A 183 3.65 -2.75 26.12
C ARG A 183 2.45 -3.70 26.11
N LEU A 184 2.33 -4.58 25.11
CA LEU A 184 1.12 -5.39 24.94
C LEU A 184 1.28 -6.85 25.34
N PHE A 185 2.50 -7.38 25.28
CA PHE A 185 2.74 -8.81 25.40
C PHE A 185 3.54 -9.14 26.65
N VAL A 186 3.38 -10.35 27.15
CA VAL A 186 4.21 -10.86 28.23
C VAL A 186 5.62 -11.09 27.68
N PRO A 187 6.68 -10.57 28.34
CA PRO A 187 8.05 -10.78 27.92
C PRO A 187 8.37 -12.27 27.82
N ASP A 188 9.06 -12.65 26.73
CA ASP A 188 9.55 -14.02 26.46
C ASP A 188 8.47 -15.12 26.41
N GLU A 189 7.18 -14.78 26.48
CA GLU A 189 6.09 -15.74 26.38
C GLU A 189 5.55 -15.80 24.94
N SER A 190 5.79 -16.93 24.29
CA SER A 190 5.18 -17.27 23.01
C SER A 190 4.67 -18.70 23.03
N GLN A 191 3.54 -18.92 22.37
CA GLN A 191 2.91 -20.23 22.28
C GLN A 191 2.67 -20.57 20.82
N TYR A 192 3.06 -21.78 20.43
CA TYR A 192 2.69 -22.33 19.13
C TYR A 192 1.28 -22.91 19.20
N LEU A 193 0.41 -22.45 18.30
CA LEU A 193 -0.95 -22.96 18.11
C LEU A 193 -1.11 -23.47 16.68
N TRP A 194 -1.65 -24.68 16.54
CA TRP A 194 -2.01 -25.24 15.24
C TRP A 194 -3.41 -24.78 14.85
N ALA A 195 -3.53 -24.13 13.70
CA ALA A 195 -4.81 -23.83 13.08
C ALA A 195 -5.15 -24.91 12.04
N LEU A 196 -6.36 -25.47 12.12
CA LEU A 196 -6.92 -26.37 11.13
C LEU A 196 -8.19 -25.75 10.55
N VAL A 197 -8.21 -25.56 9.25
CA VAL A 197 -9.28 -24.85 8.54
C VAL A 197 -9.98 -25.86 7.63
N GLU A 198 -11.24 -26.17 7.91
CA GLU A 198 -12.07 -26.99 7.02
C GLU A 198 -12.64 -26.13 5.90
N MET A 199 -12.53 -26.59 4.65
CA MET A 199 -13.03 -25.90 3.47
C MET A 199 -14.27 -26.62 2.92
N LYS A 200 -15.34 -25.86 2.64
CA LYS A 200 -16.54 -26.30 1.93
C LYS A 200 -16.21 -26.51 0.45
N ALA A 201 -16.54 -27.69 -0.07
CA ALA A 201 -16.49 -27.94 -1.51
C ALA A 201 -17.59 -27.12 -2.21
N ALA A 202 -17.20 -26.23 -3.12
CA ALA A 202 -18.12 -25.47 -3.97
C ALA A 202 -18.09 -26.07 -5.38
N PRO A 203 -19.23 -26.44 -5.98
CA PRO A 203 -19.27 -27.20 -7.25
C PRO A 203 -18.56 -26.51 -8.42
N ASN A 204 -18.52 -25.17 -8.44
CA ASN A 204 -18.00 -24.36 -9.56
C ASN A 204 -17.02 -23.27 -9.13
N LYS A 205 -16.42 -23.37 -7.93
CA LYS A 205 -15.33 -22.48 -7.52
C LYS A 205 -14.07 -23.32 -7.37
N THR A 206 -12.99 -22.89 -8.02
CA THR A 206 -11.64 -23.43 -7.80
C THR A 206 -11.26 -23.35 -6.32
N ASP A 207 -11.77 -22.34 -5.61
CA ASP A 207 -11.56 -22.10 -4.18
C ASP A 207 -12.79 -22.40 -3.31
N GLY A 208 -12.57 -23.12 -2.21
CA GLY A 208 -13.60 -23.44 -1.23
C GLY A 208 -13.93 -22.27 -0.29
N GLU A 209 -15.15 -22.22 0.24
CA GLU A 209 -15.51 -21.32 1.35
C GLU A 209 -15.08 -21.95 2.68
N ILE A 210 -14.68 -21.17 3.68
CA ILE A 210 -14.33 -21.73 4.99
C ILE A 210 -15.59 -22.25 5.67
N LYS A 211 -15.54 -23.50 6.14
CA LYS A 211 -16.63 -24.17 6.87
C LYS A 211 -16.43 -24.06 8.37
N SER A 212 -15.21 -24.30 8.85
CA SER A 212 -14.85 -24.17 10.26
C SER A 212 -13.36 -23.88 10.40
N VAL A 213 -13.01 -23.28 11.54
CA VAL A 213 -11.63 -23.09 11.98
C VAL A 213 -11.54 -23.66 13.39
N GLU A 214 -10.57 -24.54 13.60
CA GLU A 214 -10.28 -25.15 14.89
C GLU A 214 -8.81 -24.85 15.25
N ILE A 215 -8.53 -24.74 16.55
CA ILE A 215 -7.18 -24.51 17.06
C ILE A 215 -6.77 -25.62 18.02
N PHE A 216 -5.49 -25.96 18.02
CA PHE A 216 -4.93 -27.02 18.85
C PHE A 216 -3.60 -26.58 19.45
N THR A 217 -3.36 -26.95 20.70
CA THR A 217 -2.07 -26.74 21.38
C THR A 217 -1.09 -27.87 21.10
N GLN A 218 -1.59 -29.07 20.76
CA GLN A 218 -0.78 -30.25 20.50
C GLN A 218 -0.94 -30.73 19.05
N GLU A 219 0.18 -31.10 18.43
CA GLU A 219 0.19 -31.63 17.07
C GLU A 219 -0.59 -32.95 16.96
N LYS A 220 -0.57 -33.76 18.02
CA LYS A 220 -1.28 -35.05 18.07
C LYS A 220 -2.78 -34.87 17.87
N ASP A 221 -3.39 -33.92 18.58
CA ASP A 221 -4.84 -33.67 18.53
C ASP A 221 -5.25 -33.12 17.16
N LYS A 222 -4.49 -32.14 16.66
CA LYS A 222 -4.65 -31.65 15.29
C LYS A 222 -4.53 -32.78 14.26
N SER A 223 -3.59 -33.69 14.45
CA SER A 223 -3.37 -34.82 13.53
C SER A 223 -4.50 -35.85 13.57
N MET A 224 -5.12 -36.05 14.73
CA MET A 224 -6.34 -36.87 14.85
C MET A 224 -7.50 -36.22 14.08
N GLN A 225 -7.72 -34.91 14.25
CA GLN A 225 -8.77 -34.19 13.51
C GLN A 225 -8.51 -34.19 12.00
N ARG A 226 -7.25 -33.98 11.57
CA ARG A 226 -6.82 -34.10 10.18
C ARG A 226 -7.15 -35.47 9.59
N ARG A 227 -6.86 -36.56 10.31
CA ARG A 227 -7.20 -37.93 9.88
C ARG A 227 -8.71 -38.11 9.75
N ALA A 228 -9.50 -37.54 10.65
CA ALA A 228 -10.96 -37.59 10.58
C ALA A 228 -11.51 -36.84 9.34
N LEU A 229 -10.94 -35.69 8.99
CA LEU A 229 -11.28 -34.94 7.77
C LEU A 229 -10.89 -35.71 6.50
N ASN A 230 -9.68 -36.28 6.46
CA ASN A 230 -9.21 -37.13 5.36
C ASN A 230 -10.16 -38.30 5.10
N ARG A 231 -10.59 -39.02 6.15
CA ARG A 231 -11.54 -40.15 6.03
C ARG A 231 -12.89 -39.74 5.43
N LYS A 232 -13.27 -38.47 5.60
CA LYS A 232 -14.52 -37.90 5.06
C LYS A 232 -14.32 -37.20 3.70
N ASN A 233 -13.14 -37.33 3.08
CA ASN A 233 -12.75 -36.63 1.85
C ASN A 233 -13.01 -35.11 1.91
N ARG A 234 -12.83 -34.50 3.09
CA ARG A 234 -13.01 -33.06 3.29
C ARG A 234 -11.71 -32.34 2.95
N ARG A 235 -11.82 -31.21 2.24
CA ARG A 235 -10.68 -30.32 1.97
C ARG A 235 -10.35 -29.52 3.24
N TYR A 236 -9.07 -29.35 3.54
CA TYR A 236 -8.62 -28.55 4.68
C TYR A 236 -7.29 -27.85 4.38
N LYS A 237 -6.93 -26.90 5.23
CA LYS A 237 -5.61 -26.28 5.32
C LYS A 237 -5.13 -26.30 6.77
N GLU A 238 -3.82 -26.40 6.96
CA GLU A 238 -3.19 -26.37 8.29
C GLU A 238 -2.07 -25.34 8.33
N GLU A 239 -1.91 -24.65 9.45
CA GLU A 239 -0.88 -23.65 9.67
C GLU A 239 -0.42 -23.69 11.14
N LEU A 240 0.89 -23.62 11.37
CA LEU A 240 1.45 -23.47 12.71
C LEU A 240 1.69 -21.99 12.98
N LEU A 241 0.97 -21.44 13.95
CA LEU A 241 1.01 -20.02 14.29
C LEU A 241 1.87 -19.81 15.53
N SER A 242 2.92 -19.00 15.41
CA SER A 242 3.67 -18.49 16.57
C SER A 242 2.90 -17.31 17.16
N CYS A 243 2.24 -17.54 18.30
CA CYS A 243 1.38 -16.55 18.95
C CYS A 243 2.12 -15.90 20.12
N ARG A 244 2.09 -14.57 20.18
CA ARG A 244 2.48 -13.79 21.36
C ARG A 244 1.35 -13.84 22.37
N VAL A 245 1.67 -13.84 23.66
CA VAL A 245 0.65 -13.87 24.73
C VAL A 245 0.47 -12.47 25.31
N ALA A 246 -0.78 -12.01 25.37
CA ALA A 246 -1.15 -10.81 26.11
C ALA A 246 -2.03 -11.19 27.29
N LEU A 247 -1.80 -10.56 28.44
CA LEU A 247 -2.60 -10.74 29.65
C LEU A 247 -3.46 -9.49 29.86
N LEU A 248 -4.77 -9.70 29.92
CA LEU A 248 -5.72 -8.66 30.26
C LEU A 248 -6.67 -9.23 31.30
N GLU A 249 -6.55 -8.72 32.54
CA GLU A 249 -7.27 -9.24 33.70
C GLU A 249 -7.00 -10.76 33.83
N ASP A 250 -8.03 -11.57 34.08
CA ASP A 250 -7.96 -13.04 34.16
C ASP A 250 -7.99 -13.74 32.79
N LYS A 251 -7.69 -13.04 31.69
CA LYS A 251 -7.73 -13.61 30.34
C LYS A 251 -6.38 -13.54 29.64
N ARG A 252 -5.96 -14.67 29.09
CA ARG A 252 -4.84 -14.78 28.15
C ARG A 252 -5.35 -14.68 26.73
N PHE A 253 -4.72 -13.82 25.93
CA PHE A 253 -4.98 -13.67 24.50
C PHE A 253 -3.78 -14.16 23.71
N TYR A 254 -4.01 -15.04 22.75
CA TYR A 254 -2.97 -15.56 21.85
C TYR A 254 -3.06 -14.82 20.52
N ILE A 255 -2.04 -14.02 20.25
CA ILE A 255 -2.04 -13.06 19.15
C ILE A 255 -1.00 -13.43 18.12
N TYR A 256 -1.44 -13.64 16.88
CA TYR A 256 -0.55 -13.74 15.73
C TYR A 256 -0.38 -12.34 15.12
N ALA A 257 0.81 -11.78 15.22
CA ALA A 257 1.14 -10.45 14.72
C ALA A 257 1.66 -10.54 13.28
N VAL A 258 1.06 -9.77 12.38
CA VAL A 258 1.40 -9.73 10.96
C VAL A 258 1.84 -8.32 10.59
N ASN A 259 3.09 -8.17 10.16
CA ASN A 259 3.55 -6.93 9.55
C ASN A 259 2.77 -6.70 8.24
N ARG A 260 2.09 -5.55 8.15
CA ARG A 260 1.30 -5.14 6.98
C ARG A 260 1.96 -3.98 6.23
N ARG A 261 3.29 -3.99 6.14
CA ARG A 261 4.02 -3.09 5.24
C ARG A 261 3.40 -3.13 3.87
N LYS A 262 2.85 -2.01 3.44
CA LYS A 262 2.31 -1.91 2.09
C LYS A 262 3.47 -1.77 1.13
N ARG A 263 3.42 -2.55 0.06
CA ARG A 263 4.29 -2.36 -1.10
C ARG A 263 3.88 -1.06 -1.80
N LEU A 264 4.83 -0.41 -2.48
CA LEU A 264 4.61 0.84 -3.21
C LEU A 264 3.34 0.82 -4.06
N LEU A 265 3.11 -0.25 -4.85
CA LEU A 265 1.89 -0.42 -5.64
C LEU A 265 0.59 -0.31 -4.83
N SER A 266 0.51 -1.00 -3.69
CA SER A 266 -0.71 -0.96 -2.86
C SER A 266 -0.93 0.42 -2.25
N THR A 267 0.17 1.14 -1.97
CA THR A 267 0.15 2.53 -1.52
C THR A 267 -0.31 3.47 -2.63
N LEU A 268 0.25 3.37 -3.83
CA LEU A 268 -0.15 4.14 -5.00
C LEU A 268 -1.67 4.00 -5.26
N LEU A 269 -2.17 2.76 -5.33
CA LEU A 269 -3.61 2.51 -5.51
C LEU A 269 -4.46 3.01 -4.34
N LYS A 270 -3.90 3.17 -3.14
CA LYS A 270 -4.60 3.77 -2.00
C LYS A 270 -4.68 5.29 -2.18
N LEU A 271 -3.58 5.94 -2.55
CA LEU A 271 -3.49 7.38 -2.81
C LEU A 271 -4.37 7.81 -3.98
N GLU A 272 -4.39 7.05 -5.09
CA GLU A 272 -5.29 7.28 -6.24
C GLU A 272 -6.78 7.27 -5.85
N ARG A 273 -7.15 6.54 -4.80
CA ARG A 273 -8.52 6.53 -4.24
C ARG A 273 -8.82 7.73 -3.34
N GLY A 274 -7.94 8.73 -3.28
CA GLY A 274 -8.09 9.93 -2.45
C GLY A 274 -7.88 9.70 -0.96
N ARG A 275 -7.27 8.58 -0.57
CA ARG A 275 -6.87 8.36 0.82
C ARG A 275 -5.56 9.12 1.08
N ARG A 276 -5.37 9.60 2.30
CA ARG A 276 -4.15 10.31 2.71
C ARG A 276 -3.05 9.34 3.15
N GLY A 277 -1.81 9.77 2.95
CA GLY A 277 -0.59 9.19 3.48
C GLY A 277 -0.12 7.88 2.85
N THR A 278 1.20 7.65 2.95
CA THR A 278 1.83 6.36 2.68
C THR A 278 1.66 5.49 3.93
N ASP A 279 0.57 4.73 4.01
CA ASP A 279 0.26 3.87 5.18
C ASP A 279 1.09 2.58 5.21
N ARG A 280 2.37 2.72 4.90
CA ARG A 280 3.35 1.64 4.86
C ARG A 280 3.79 1.23 6.27
N ARG A 281 3.46 2.01 7.30
CA ARG A 281 3.62 1.71 8.74
C ARG A 281 2.41 0.96 9.30
N GLY A 282 2.12 -0.20 8.71
CA GLY A 282 0.93 -0.98 9.03
C GLY A 282 1.26 -2.28 9.76
N TRP A 283 0.46 -2.64 10.77
CA TRP A 283 0.47 -3.98 11.36
C TRP A 283 -0.94 -4.52 11.59
N LYS A 284 -1.04 -5.84 11.76
CA LYS A 284 -2.30 -6.53 12.03
C LYS A 284 -2.12 -7.53 13.15
N TYR A 285 -2.94 -7.41 14.19
CA TYR A 285 -3.07 -8.40 15.24
C TYR A 285 -4.24 -9.32 14.93
N VAL A 286 -3.93 -10.60 14.75
CA VAL A 286 -4.93 -11.65 14.61
C VAL A 286 -5.08 -12.29 15.97
N VAL A 287 -6.22 -12.06 16.63
CA VAL A 287 -6.58 -12.77 17.85
C VAL A 287 -6.93 -14.20 17.46
N VAL A 288 -6.05 -15.13 17.80
CA VAL A 288 -6.17 -16.55 17.44
C VAL A 288 -7.04 -17.27 18.46
N ALA A 289 -6.69 -17.11 19.73
CA ALA A 289 -7.32 -17.84 20.82
C ALA A 289 -7.40 -17.01 22.09
N THR A 290 -8.26 -17.43 23.00
CA THR A 290 -8.32 -16.89 24.35
C THR A 290 -8.44 -18.01 25.39
N GLN A 291 -7.96 -17.74 26.60
CA GLN A 291 -8.05 -18.61 27.76
C GLN A 291 -8.48 -17.78 28.96
N ALA A 292 -9.57 -18.17 29.63
CA ALA A 292 -10.00 -17.51 30.86
C ALA A 292 -9.48 -18.32 32.07
N GLY A 293 -8.69 -17.68 32.94
CA GLY A 293 -8.00 -18.33 34.04
C GLY A 293 -7.24 -19.58 33.59
N GLU A 294 -7.42 -20.68 34.32
CA GLU A 294 -6.88 -22.01 33.98
C GLU A 294 -7.80 -22.83 33.06
N GLY A 295 -8.82 -22.21 32.47
CA GLY A 295 -9.76 -22.86 31.56
C GLY A 295 -9.12 -23.33 30.25
N PRO A 296 -9.88 -24.00 29.36
CA PRO A 296 -9.36 -24.45 28.08
C PRO A 296 -9.11 -23.27 27.13
N ILE A 297 -8.08 -23.41 26.29
CA ILE A 297 -7.84 -22.50 25.17
C ILE A 297 -8.95 -22.70 24.13
N ARG A 298 -9.65 -21.62 23.78
CA ARG A 298 -10.70 -21.62 22.76
C ARG A 298 -10.40 -20.65 21.63
N LEU A 299 -10.98 -20.89 20.46
CA LEU A 299 -10.91 -19.96 19.33
C LEU A 299 -11.47 -18.58 19.75
N ALA A 300 -10.79 -17.51 19.32
CA ALA A 300 -11.21 -16.15 19.62
C ALA A 300 -12.51 -15.77 18.87
N SER A 301 -13.41 -15.08 19.57
CA SER A 301 -14.63 -14.49 19.03
C SER A 301 -14.38 -13.07 18.52
N LEU A 302 -15.38 -12.47 17.87
CA LEU A 302 -15.31 -11.07 17.45
C LEU A 302 -15.23 -10.11 18.65
N GLU A 303 -15.95 -10.43 19.72
CA GLU A 303 -15.90 -9.67 20.97
C GLU A 303 -14.49 -9.69 21.58
N ASP A 304 -13.78 -10.84 21.52
CA ASP A 304 -12.38 -10.90 21.97
C ASP A 304 -11.47 -9.96 21.16
N ALA A 305 -11.71 -9.84 19.85
CA ALA A 305 -10.98 -8.90 18.99
C ALA A 305 -11.32 -7.43 19.28
N GLU A 306 -12.56 -7.13 19.66
CA GLU A 306 -13.00 -5.81 20.12
C GLU A 306 -12.31 -5.43 21.44
N VAL A 307 -12.34 -6.34 22.41
CA VAL A 307 -11.69 -6.17 23.72
C VAL A 307 -10.18 -5.96 23.54
N PHE A 308 -9.52 -6.82 22.76
CA PHE A 308 -8.10 -6.66 22.49
C PHE A 308 -7.81 -5.36 21.72
N SER A 309 -8.66 -4.96 20.77
CA SER A 309 -8.50 -3.67 20.10
C SER A 309 -8.62 -2.50 21.08
N ALA A 310 -9.54 -2.54 22.04
CA ALA A 310 -9.67 -1.51 23.06
C ALA A 310 -8.42 -1.45 23.97
N TYR A 311 -7.92 -2.61 24.40
CA TYR A 311 -6.67 -2.72 25.15
C TYR A 311 -5.48 -2.11 24.39
N THR A 312 -5.31 -2.46 23.10
CA THR A 312 -4.22 -1.89 22.29
C THR A 312 -4.31 -0.37 22.15
N LYS A 313 -5.51 0.22 22.01
CA LYS A 313 -5.70 1.69 21.99
C LYS A 313 -5.19 2.33 23.27
N GLN A 314 -5.47 1.73 24.42
CA GLN A 314 -5.09 2.29 25.70
C GLN A 314 -3.58 2.18 25.98
N VAL A 315 -2.94 1.13 25.48
CA VAL A 315 -1.59 0.74 25.92
C VAL A 315 -0.51 0.99 24.87
N LEU A 316 -0.75 0.66 23.60
CA LEU A 316 0.24 0.82 22.54
C LEU A 316 0.29 2.24 21.99
N TRP A 317 -0.87 2.87 21.80
CA TRP A 317 -1.01 4.21 21.19
C TRP A 317 -0.74 5.36 22.18
N ARG A 318 0.47 5.32 22.72
CA ARG A 318 1.10 6.38 23.51
C ARG A 318 2.44 6.71 22.87
N ASP A 319 3.00 7.87 23.19
CA ASP A 319 4.32 8.33 22.69
C ASP A 319 5.31 7.17 22.54
N PRO A 320 5.93 6.96 21.36
CA PRO A 320 5.89 7.79 20.15
C PRO A 320 4.64 7.63 19.24
N LEU A 321 3.66 6.79 19.59
CA LEU A 321 2.46 6.56 18.77
C LEU A 321 1.28 7.38 19.28
N PHE A 322 0.64 8.14 18.39
CA PHE A 322 -0.48 9.02 18.73
C PHE A 322 -1.70 8.69 17.88
N MET A 323 -2.86 8.47 18.50
CA MET A 323 -4.10 8.21 17.75
C MET A 323 -4.57 9.45 16.99
N GLU A 324 -5.18 9.23 15.83
CA GLU A 324 -5.88 10.26 15.07
C GLU A 324 -7.31 9.83 14.72
N PRO A 325 -8.24 10.78 14.53
CA PRO A 325 -9.54 10.49 13.96
C PRO A 325 -9.39 9.87 12.57
N ASP A 326 -10.05 8.75 12.30
CA ASP A 326 -10.10 8.19 10.96
C ASP A 326 -11.04 9.04 10.08
N ARG A 327 -10.45 10.03 9.39
CA ARG A 327 -11.18 10.93 8.46
C ARG A 327 -11.50 10.27 7.11
N SER A 328 -11.15 9.00 6.97
CA SER A 328 -11.49 8.14 5.85
C SER A 328 -13.01 8.05 5.68
N PRO A 329 -13.58 8.39 4.50
CA PRO A 329 -14.98 8.04 4.26
C PRO A 329 -15.16 6.53 4.41
N PRO A 330 -16.25 6.07 5.05
CA PRO A 330 -16.57 4.66 5.16
C PRO A 330 -16.61 4.09 3.75
N ASN A 331 -16.02 2.91 3.58
CA ASN A 331 -16.00 2.28 2.26
C ASN A 331 -17.45 1.89 1.90
N PRO A 332 -18.05 2.46 0.84
CA PRO A 332 -19.46 2.21 0.51
C PRO A 332 -19.74 0.74 0.15
N ASP A 333 -18.69 -0.02 -0.17
CA ASP A 333 -18.77 -1.44 -0.53
C ASP A 333 -18.21 -2.36 0.58
N SER A 334 -18.18 -1.92 1.86
CA SER A 334 -17.71 -2.78 2.96
C SER A 334 -18.66 -3.97 3.18
N SER A 335 -18.17 -5.20 2.99
CA SER A 335 -18.93 -6.41 3.31
C SER A 335 -18.76 -6.80 4.77
N ASP A 336 -19.81 -7.35 5.40
CA ASP A 336 -19.78 -7.87 6.78
C ASP A 336 -18.70 -8.91 7.04
N ARG A 337 -18.20 -9.57 5.99
CA ARG A 337 -17.08 -10.53 6.07
C ARG A 337 -15.74 -9.86 6.36
N TYR A 338 -15.65 -8.54 6.23
CA TYR A 338 -14.43 -7.75 6.39
C TYR A 338 -14.64 -6.62 7.41
N LYS A 339 -14.86 -6.97 8.69
CA LYS A 339 -14.75 -5.99 9.79
C LYS A 339 -13.47 -6.26 10.57
N ASP A 340 -12.44 -5.50 10.26
CA ASP A 340 -11.24 -5.38 11.09
C ASP A 340 -11.43 -4.12 11.95
N HIS A 341 -11.03 -4.17 13.22
CA HIS A 341 -10.99 -2.99 14.08
C HIS A 341 -9.75 -2.18 13.70
N LYS A 342 -9.98 -1.04 13.05
CA LYS A 342 -8.91 -0.16 12.58
C LYS A 342 -8.62 0.92 13.61
N ILE A 343 -7.34 1.13 13.88
CA ILE A 343 -6.83 2.30 14.60
C ILE A 343 -5.89 3.02 13.63
N VAL A 344 -6.10 4.33 13.50
CA VAL A 344 -5.26 5.22 12.70
C VAL A 344 -4.57 6.19 13.64
N GLY A 345 -3.35 6.55 13.31
CA GLY A 345 -2.64 7.59 14.04
C GLY A 345 -1.35 8.00 13.37
N ARG A 346 -0.44 8.58 14.14
CA ARG A 346 0.90 8.98 13.72
C ARG A 346 1.97 8.41 14.61
N PHE A 347 3.12 8.18 14.02
CA PHE A 347 4.37 7.83 14.69
C PHE A 347 5.24 9.08 14.76
N HIS A 348 5.60 9.50 15.96
CA HIS A 348 6.41 10.69 16.25
C HIS A 348 7.78 10.28 16.76
N ARG A 349 8.86 10.65 16.08
CA ARG A 349 10.21 10.44 16.63
C ARG A 349 11.15 11.60 16.36
N PRO A 350 12.14 11.84 17.24
CA PRO A 350 13.25 12.71 16.92
C PRO A 350 14.17 12.07 15.87
N ASP A 351 14.58 12.84 14.88
CA ASP A 351 15.64 12.47 13.92
C ASP A 351 16.40 13.72 13.48
N ASN A 352 17.74 13.70 13.57
CA ASN A 352 18.60 14.80 13.09
C ASN A 352 18.15 16.21 13.53
N GLY A 353 17.66 16.35 14.77
CA GLY A 353 17.14 17.62 15.33
C GLY A 353 15.71 18.00 14.89
N ARG A 354 15.00 17.13 14.18
CA ARG A 354 13.61 17.29 13.71
C ARG A 354 12.69 16.29 14.39
N ILE A 355 11.38 16.54 14.34
CA ILE A 355 10.36 15.54 14.73
C ILE A 355 9.67 15.04 13.47
N ILE A 356 9.76 13.74 13.20
CA ILE A 356 9.05 13.07 12.10
C ILE A 356 7.69 12.59 12.61
N ALA A 357 6.59 13.00 11.97
CA ALA A 357 5.22 12.60 12.31
C ALA A 357 4.52 11.86 11.15
N GLY A 358 4.86 10.59 10.94
CA GLY A 358 4.36 9.77 9.83
C GLY A 358 3.07 9.00 10.16
N SER A 359 2.21 8.72 9.17
CA SER A 359 0.96 7.97 9.39
C SER A 359 1.20 6.49 9.73
N ALA A 360 0.46 5.96 10.71
CA ALA A 360 0.52 4.58 11.16
C ALA A 360 -0.88 3.96 11.22
N GLU A 361 -0.98 2.66 10.91
CA GLU A 361 -2.25 1.91 10.96
C GLU A 361 -2.09 0.58 11.71
N GLN A 362 -3.00 0.32 12.64
CA GLN A 362 -3.18 -1.00 13.24
C GLN A 362 -4.53 -1.57 12.82
N LEU A 363 -4.55 -2.86 12.48
CA LEU A 363 -5.78 -3.64 12.37
C LEU A 363 -5.83 -4.74 13.44
N THR A 364 -6.99 -4.95 14.04
CA THR A 364 -7.25 -6.11 14.91
C THR A 364 -8.39 -6.94 14.33
N THR A 365 -8.24 -8.26 14.29
CA THR A 365 -9.23 -9.20 13.73
C THR A 365 -9.17 -10.56 14.42
N THR A 366 -10.01 -11.51 14.01
CA THR A 366 -9.95 -12.93 14.45
C THR A 366 -9.29 -13.83 13.41
N LEU A 367 -8.79 -14.99 13.84
CA LEU A 367 -8.22 -15.99 12.92
C LEU A 367 -9.17 -16.36 11.78
N THR A 368 -10.45 -16.61 12.07
CA THR A 368 -11.45 -16.95 11.06
C THR A 368 -11.54 -15.88 9.97
N ARG A 369 -11.61 -14.59 10.35
CA ARG A 369 -11.66 -13.48 9.38
C ARG A 369 -10.35 -13.29 8.64
N HIS A 370 -9.22 -13.51 9.31
CA HIS A 370 -7.92 -13.48 8.65
C HIS A 370 -7.84 -14.52 7.53
N VAL A 371 -8.21 -15.76 7.86
CA VAL A 371 -8.26 -16.90 6.94
C VAL A 371 -9.29 -16.65 5.82
N ASP A 372 -10.48 -16.13 6.15
CA ASP A 372 -11.46 -15.69 5.16
C ASP A 372 -10.86 -14.66 4.20
N SER A 373 -10.13 -13.66 4.70
CA SER A 373 -9.51 -12.64 3.83
C SER A 373 -8.38 -13.19 2.95
N LEU A 374 -7.70 -14.25 3.39
CA LEU A 374 -6.64 -14.91 2.63
C LEU A 374 -7.21 -15.83 1.54
N PHE A 375 -8.32 -16.53 1.81
CA PHE A 375 -8.90 -17.52 0.90
C PHE A 375 -10.14 -17.03 0.14
N ALA A 376 -10.71 -15.89 0.50
CA ALA A 376 -11.73 -15.21 -0.30
C ALA A 376 -11.14 -14.48 -1.54
N ARG A 377 -9.85 -14.66 -1.83
CA ARG A 377 -9.15 -14.02 -2.96
C ARG A 377 -9.74 -14.38 -4.32
N ASP A 378 -10.41 -15.52 -4.45
CA ASP A 378 -11.06 -15.94 -5.71
C ASP A 378 -12.59 -15.84 -5.67
N GLY A 379 -13.14 -15.22 -4.64
CA GLY A 379 -14.57 -14.90 -4.60
C GLY A 379 -14.91 -13.76 -5.57
N VAL A 380 -15.87 -13.99 -6.45
CA VAL A 380 -16.54 -13.00 -7.33
C VAL A 380 -16.75 -11.65 -6.63
N ASN A 381 -17.03 -11.62 -5.32
CA ASN A 381 -17.20 -10.37 -4.60
C ASN A 381 -15.91 -9.58 -4.34
N HIS A 382 -14.75 -10.17 -4.05
CA HIS A 382 -13.48 -9.40 -3.94
C HIS A 382 -12.96 -9.00 -5.31
N TYR A 383 -13.16 -9.85 -6.31
CA TYR A 383 -12.84 -9.58 -7.71
C TYR A 383 -13.73 -8.46 -8.26
N LEU A 384 -15.06 -8.52 -8.14
CA LEU A 384 -15.97 -7.45 -8.55
C LEU A 384 -15.81 -6.20 -7.67
N TYR A 385 -15.54 -6.34 -6.37
CA TYR A 385 -15.17 -5.23 -5.48
C TYR A 385 -13.93 -4.48 -5.99
N ARG A 386 -12.83 -5.21 -6.24
CA ARG A 386 -11.61 -4.61 -6.76
C ARG A 386 -11.79 -4.14 -8.19
N ALA A 387 -12.40 -4.92 -9.07
CA ALA A 387 -12.63 -4.60 -10.46
C ALA A 387 -13.57 -3.41 -10.62
N ARG A 388 -14.60 -3.23 -9.80
CA ARG A 388 -15.52 -2.07 -9.85
C ARG A 388 -14.88 -0.81 -9.27
N GLN A 389 -14.03 -0.94 -8.24
CA GLN A 389 -13.18 0.14 -7.75
C GLN A 389 -12.10 0.50 -8.79
N ILE A 390 -11.44 -0.49 -9.37
CA ILE A 390 -10.47 -0.35 -10.46
C ILE A 390 -11.14 0.22 -11.71
N LEU A 391 -12.37 -0.17 -12.05
CA LEU A 391 -13.12 0.42 -13.16
C LEU A 391 -13.49 1.88 -12.86
N ARG A 392 -13.93 2.23 -11.64
CA ARG A 392 -14.26 3.63 -11.34
C ARG A 392 -13.04 4.56 -11.26
N TYR A 393 -11.91 4.06 -10.77
CA TYR A 393 -10.71 4.87 -10.53
C TYR A 393 -9.64 4.70 -11.61
N LEU A 394 -9.38 3.47 -12.05
CA LEU A 394 -8.46 3.16 -13.14
C LEU A 394 -9.13 3.23 -14.52
N ALA A 395 -10.43 2.95 -14.73
CA ALA A 395 -10.95 3.05 -16.11
C ALA A 395 -10.78 4.43 -16.73
N PRO A 396 -10.94 5.58 -16.05
CA PRO A 396 -10.57 6.88 -16.64
C PRO A 396 -9.08 7.04 -16.97
N LEU A 397 -8.18 6.30 -16.27
CA LEU A 397 -6.72 6.28 -16.48
C LEU A 397 -6.30 5.30 -17.60
N TRP A 398 -7.16 4.33 -17.91
CA TRP A 398 -6.92 3.22 -18.85
C TRP A 398 -7.74 3.34 -20.14
N PHE A 399 -8.86 4.04 -20.03
CA PHE A 399 -9.77 4.44 -21.06
C PHE A 399 -10.26 5.85 -20.74
N PRO A 400 -9.65 6.88 -21.33
CA PRO A 400 -10.10 8.23 -21.09
C PRO A 400 -11.44 8.42 -21.84
N HIS A 401 -12.54 7.98 -21.24
CA HIS A 401 -13.89 8.12 -21.77
C HIS A 401 -14.60 9.34 -21.19
N VAL A 402 -14.09 9.85 -20.06
CA VAL A 402 -14.70 10.95 -19.32
C VAL A 402 -13.80 12.18 -19.47
N ILE A 403 -14.12 13.01 -20.46
CA ILE A 403 -13.46 14.31 -20.73
C ILE A 403 -13.34 15.16 -19.45
N ASP A 404 -14.30 15.03 -18.54
CA ASP A 404 -14.35 15.82 -17.30
C ASP A 404 -13.15 15.59 -16.37
N ALA A 405 -12.57 14.39 -16.35
CA ALA A 405 -11.37 14.09 -15.55
C ALA A 405 -10.08 14.70 -16.13
N PHE A 406 -10.13 15.15 -17.40
CA PHE A 406 -9.02 15.73 -18.15
C PHE A 406 -9.27 17.21 -18.52
N ARG A 407 -10.32 17.84 -17.98
CA ARG A 407 -10.57 19.28 -18.17
C ARG A 407 -9.37 20.08 -17.69
N GLY A 408 -8.69 20.75 -18.62
CA GLY A 408 -7.46 21.52 -18.36
C GLY A 408 -6.19 20.92 -19.00
N VAL A 409 -6.24 19.68 -19.48
CA VAL A 409 -5.16 19.11 -20.29
C VAL A 409 -5.39 19.47 -21.75
N ASN A 410 -4.77 20.57 -22.20
CA ASN A 410 -4.82 20.96 -23.60
C ASN A 410 -4.21 19.85 -24.46
N SER A 411 -4.83 19.56 -25.60
CA SER A 411 -4.29 18.72 -26.69
C SER A 411 -4.18 17.20 -26.49
N ILE A 412 -4.84 16.58 -25.49
CA ILE A 412 -5.00 15.11 -25.48
C ILE A 412 -6.23 14.72 -26.30
N THR A 413 -5.99 14.12 -27.47
CA THR A 413 -7.05 13.42 -28.22
C THR A 413 -7.24 12.03 -27.61
N LEU A 414 -8.39 11.82 -26.98
CA LEU A 414 -8.74 10.54 -26.38
C LEU A 414 -9.08 9.53 -27.51
N PRO A 415 -8.62 8.27 -27.45
CA PRO A 415 -8.95 7.30 -28.48
C PRO A 415 -10.44 6.98 -28.40
N SER A 416 -11.13 6.96 -29.54
CA SER A 416 -12.49 6.45 -29.65
C SER A 416 -12.48 4.93 -29.56
N TYR A 417 -12.40 4.39 -28.35
CA TYR A 417 -12.67 2.97 -28.14
C TYR A 417 -14.18 2.80 -28.25
N GLY A 418 -14.69 2.49 -29.44
CA GLY A 418 -16.11 2.21 -29.66
C GLY A 418 -16.63 1.27 -28.58
N VAL A 419 -17.50 1.80 -27.72
CA VAL A 419 -18.19 1.07 -26.65
C VAL A 419 -19.42 0.43 -27.24
#